data_AF-A0A923E6Z6-F1
#
_entry.id   AF-A0A923E6Z6-F1
#
_cell.length_a   1.000
_cell.length_b   1.000
_cell.length_c   1.000
_cell.angle_alpha   90.00
_cell.angle_beta   90.00
_cell.angle_gamma   90.00
#
_symmetry.space_group_name_H-M   'P 1'
#
loop_
_entity.id
_entity.type
_entity.pdbx_description
1 polymer ?
#
loop_
_entity_poly.entity_id
_entity_poly.type
_entity_poly.pdbx_seq_one_letter_code
_entity_poly.pdbx_strand_id
1 'polypeptide(L)'
;MLDKVPTSEDLIALIGKTLFEVWTALCDMIEKKYDMEHLFNNGGKAWKYEYKYRRDGKTLCALYGRENCLGFMVILGKNERTKFEADKQNYSLIKSDCEIPIPQTYF
;
A
#
# COMPACT_ATOMS: atom_id res chain seq x y z
N MET A 1 -16.51 -3.18 -3.73
CA MET A 1 -16.81 -4.01 -2.55
C MET A 1 -16.39 -5.43 -2.89
N LEU A 2 -15.59 -6.06 -2.03
CA LEU A 2 -15.29 -7.49 -2.13
C LEU A 2 -16.46 -8.30 -1.56
N ASP A 3 -16.81 -9.41 -2.21
CA ASP A 3 -17.86 -10.31 -1.72
C ASP A 3 -17.40 -11.09 -0.48
N LYS A 4 -16.09 -11.32 -0.36
CA LYS A 4 -15.45 -11.98 0.78
C LYS A 4 -14.13 -11.28 1.11
N VAL A 5 -13.93 -10.98 2.39
CA VAL A 5 -12.64 -10.51 2.91
C VAL A 5 -11.63 -11.67 2.83
N PRO A 6 -10.43 -11.46 2.26
CA PRO A 6 -9.43 -12.52 2.15
C PRO A 6 -8.95 -12.96 3.54
N THR A 7 -8.73 -14.26 3.71
CA THR A 7 -8.06 -14.78 4.92
C THR A 7 -6.54 -14.62 4.82
N SER A 8 -5.83 -14.89 5.91
CA SER A 8 -4.37 -14.95 5.90
C SER A 8 -3.85 -15.98 4.89
N GLU A 9 -4.51 -17.14 4.78
CA GLU A 9 -4.17 -18.18 3.81
C GLU A 9 -4.38 -17.70 2.37
N ASP A 10 -5.47 -16.98 2.08
CA ASP A 10 -5.73 -16.40 0.76
C ASP A 10 -4.63 -15.41 0.36
N LEU A 11 -4.15 -14.60 1.33
CA LEU A 11 -3.05 -13.65 1.10
C LEU A 11 -1.71 -14.38 0.93
N ILE A 12 -1.37 -15.35 1.80
CA ILE A 12 -0.13 -16.14 1.68
C ILE A 12 -0.10 -16.88 0.34
N ALA A 13 -1.21 -17.45 -0.11
CA ALA A 13 -1.30 -18.11 -1.42
C ALA A 13 -1.10 -17.13 -2.59
N LEU A 14 -1.49 -15.87 -2.42
CA LEU A 14 -1.38 -14.84 -3.46
C LEU A 14 0.02 -14.24 -3.55
N ILE A 15 0.60 -13.80 -2.43
CA ILE A 15 1.84 -13.02 -2.41
C ILE A 15 3.04 -13.81 -1.87
N GLY A 16 2.83 -15.02 -1.35
CA GLY A 16 3.86 -15.82 -0.70
C GLY A 16 4.11 -15.41 0.75
N LYS A 17 4.70 -16.32 1.53
CA LYS A 17 4.92 -16.15 2.98
C LYS A 17 5.78 -14.93 3.32
N THR A 18 6.90 -14.73 2.62
CA THR A 18 7.82 -13.62 2.88
C THR A 18 7.17 -12.26 2.67
N LEU A 19 6.42 -12.07 1.58
CA LEU A 19 5.71 -10.81 1.34
C LEU A 19 4.51 -10.64 2.29
N PHE A 20 3.90 -11.73 2.72
CA PHE A 20 2.86 -11.69 3.75
C PHE A 20 3.41 -11.22 5.11
N GLU A 21 4.61 -11.63 5.50
CA GLU A 21 5.27 -11.11 6.71
C GLU A 21 5.51 -9.61 6.61
N VAL A 22 5.93 -9.10 5.44
CA VAL A 22 6.04 -7.65 5.19
C VAL A 22 4.69 -6.95 5.23
N TRP A 23 3.66 -7.55 4.62
CA TRP A 23 2.29 -7.04 4.66
C TRP A 23 1.81 -6.84 6.09
N THR A 24 1.92 -7.88 6.92
CA THR A 24 1.50 -7.84 8.33
C THR A 24 2.29 -6.81 9.11
N ALA A 25 3.61 -6.76 8.96
CA ALA A 25 4.44 -5.77 9.65
C ALA A 25 4.07 -4.32 9.28
N LEU A 26 3.72 -4.06 8.00
CA LEU A 26 3.22 -2.76 7.57
C LEU A 26 1.89 -2.41 8.24
N CYS A 27 0.93 -3.35 8.26
CA CYS A 27 -0.35 -3.15 8.94
C CYS A 27 -0.15 -2.81 10.42
N ASP A 28 0.63 -3.62 11.15
CA ASP A 28 0.91 -3.42 12.57
C ASP A 28 1.53 -2.03 12.85
N MET A 29 2.47 -1.60 12.00
CA MET A 29 3.10 -0.29 12.13
C MET A 29 2.14 0.87 11.90
N ILE A 30 1.20 0.74 10.96
CA ILE A 30 0.19 1.76 10.66
C ILE A 30 -0.81 1.84 11.82
N GLU A 31 -1.36 0.70 12.22
CA GLU A 31 -2.42 0.60 13.25
C GLU A 31 -1.91 1.03 14.63
N LYS A 32 -0.62 0.81 14.93
CA LYS A 32 -0.01 1.31 16.17
C LYS A 32 0.15 2.83 16.19
N LYS A 33 0.33 3.47 15.03
CA LYS A 33 0.62 4.91 14.93
C LYS A 33 -0.63 5.75 14.68
N TYR A 34 -1.65 5.17 14.07
CA TYR A 34 -2.82 5.88 13.60
C TYR A 34 -4.10 5.12 13.94
N ASP A 35 -5.00 5.79 14.66
CA ASP A 35 -6.39 5.34 14.83
C ASP A 35 -7.16 5.64 13.52
N MET A 36 -7.50 4.58 12.78
CA MET A 36 -8.04 4.67 11.42
C MET A 36 -9.04 3.56 11.11
N GLU A 37 -9.96 3.86 10.20
CA GLU A 37 -10.79 2.86 9.56
C GLU A 37 -10.00 2.16 8.45
N HIS A 38 -10.15 0.84 8.34
CA HIS A 38 -9.56 0.07 7.26
C HIS A 38 -10.59 -0.78 6.53
N LEU A 39 -10.44 -0.94 5.22
CA LEU A 39 -11.38 -1.70 4.40
C LEU A 39 -10.68 -2.47 3.29
N PHE A 40 -11.16 -3.68 3.05
CA PHE A 40 -10.77 -4.49 1.90
C PHE A 40 -11.64 -4.15 0.69
N ASN A 41 -11.00 -4.04 -0.47
CA ASN A 41 -11.64 -3.85 -1.77
C ASN A 41 -10.92 -4.60 -2.88
N ASN A 42 -11.57 -4.65 -4.04
CA ASN A 42 -10.91 -4.99 -5.31
C ASN A 42 -9.82 -3.95 -5.59
N GLY A 43 -8.66 -4.40 -6.06
CA GLY A 43 -7.51 -3.54 -6.39
C GLY A 43 -7.52 -2.98 -7.82
N GLY A 44 -8.69 -2.89 -8.44
CA GLY A 44 -8.86 -2.47 -9.83
C GLY A 44 -8.46 -3.53 -10.84
N LYS A 45 -7.96 -3.09 -12.00
CA LYS A 45 -7.56 -3.97 -13.12
C LYS A 45 -6.22 -4.67 -12.87
N ALA A 46 -5.34 -4.07 -12.08
CA ALA A 46 -3.94 -4.51 -11.94
C ALA A 46 -3.68 -5.29 -10.65
N TRP A 47 -4.59 -5.23 -9.67
CA TRP A 47 -4.42 -5.83 -8.36
C TRP A 47 -5.66 -6.59 -7.92
N LYS A 48 -5.47 -7.72 -7.24
CA LYS A 48 -6.56 -8.57 -6.76
C LYS A 48 -7.21 -7.97 -5.52
N TYR A 49 -6.39 -7.59 -4.56
CA TYR A 49 -6.83 -6.99 -3.30
C TYR A 49 -6.25 -5.60 -3.12
N GLU A 50 -7.05 -4.72 -2.53
CA GLU A 50 -6.67 -3.43 -1.96
C GLU A 50 -7.08 -3.44 -0.49
N TYR A 51 -6.16 -3.13 0.40
CA TYR A 51 -6.43 -2.91 1.81
C TYR A 51 -6.12 -1.45 2.15
N LYS A 52 -7.18 -0.68 2.39
CA LYS A 52 -7.15 0.78 2.37
C LYS A 52 -7.35 1.33 3.77
N TYR A 53 -6.48 2.25 4.19
CA TYR A 53 -6.55 2.98 5.46
C TYR A 53 -7.11 4.38 5.24
N ARG A 54 -8.15 4.75 5.99
CA ARG A 54 -8.90 6.00 5.84
C ARG A 54 -9.18 6.65 7.18
N ARG A 55 -9.29 7.98 7.15
CA ARG A 55 -9.74 8.81 8.25
C ARG A 55 -10.49 10.02 7.70
N ASP A 56 -11.69 10.29 8.23
CA ASP A 56 -12.53 11.43 7.84
C ASP A 56 -12.77 11.53 6.31
N GLY A 57 -13.00 10.38 5.67
CA GLY A 57 -13.24 10.29 4.23
C GLY A 57 -11.99 10.45 3.35
N LYS A 58 -10.80 10.70 3.92
CA LYS A 58 -9.53 10.76 3.21
C LYS A 58 -8.79 9.44 3.32
N THR A 59 -8.15 9.02 2.23
CA THR A 59 -7.27 7.84 2.23
C THR A 59 -5.85 8.30 2.56
N LEU A 60 -5.19 7.62 3.50
CA LEU A 60 -3.80 7.91 3.85
C LEU A 60 -2.84 6.97 3.12
N CYS A 61 -3.14 5.67 3.14
CA CYS A 61 -2.37 4.68 2.40
C CYS A 61 -3.23 3.47 2.02
N ALA A 62 -2.69 2.65 1.12
CA ALA A 62 -3.28 1.37 0.77
C ALA A 62 -2.19 0.35 0.45
N LEU A 63 -2.41 -0.90 0.88
CA LEU A 63 -1.62 -2.04 0.45
C LEU A 63 -2.37 -2.74 -0.68
N TYR A 64 -1.63 -3.25 -1.66
CA TYR A 64 -2.17 -3.95 -2.82
C TYR A 64 -1.55 -5.32 -2.96
N GLY A 65 -2.39 -6.34 -3.19
CA GLY A 65 -1.95 -7.71 -3.38
C GLY A 65 -2.27 -8.18 -4.79
N ARG A 66 -1.29 -8.73 -5.49
CA ARG A 66 -1.45 -9.53 -6.71
C ARG A 66 -0.43 -10.66 -6.69
N GLU A 67 -0.51 -11.58 -7.64
CA GLU A 67 0.35 -12.76 -7.66
C GLU A 67 1.83 -12.41 -7.50
N ASN A 68 2.47 -12.96 -6.45
CA ASN A 68 3.87 -12.78 -6.06
C ASN A 68 4.31 -11.30 -5.92
N CYS A 69 3.39 -10.38 -5.63
CA CYS A 69 3.68 -8.96 -5.61
C CYS A 69 2.84 -8.20 -4.59
N LEU A 70 3.52 -7.40 -3.78
CA LEU A 70 2.96 -6.45 -2.83
C LEU A 70 3.22 -5.03 -3.32
N GLY A 71 2.15 -4.24 -3.42
CA GLY A 71 2.21 -2.79 -3.66
C GLY A 71 1.88 -2.02 -2.39
N PHE A 72 2.51 -0.88 -2.18
CA PHE A 72 2.17 0.03 -1.09
C PHE A 72 2.09 1.45 -1.62
N MET A 73 0.93 2.08 -1.47
CA MET A 73 0.67 3.46 -1.89
C MET A 73 0.50 4.33 -0.66
N VAL A 74 1.25 5.43 -0.61
CA VAL A 74 1.10 6.48 0.42
C VAL A 74 0.61 7.74 -0.26
N ILE A 75 -0.44 8.35 0.31
CA ILE A 75 -1.02 9.60 -0.19
C ILE A 75 -0.48 10.75 0.65
N LEU A 76 0.26 11.64 -0.02
CA LEU A 76 0.83 12.83 0.60
C LEU A 76 0.03 14.07 0.16
N GLY A 77 -0.24 14.96 1.11
CA GLY A 77 -0.73 16.29 0.79
C GLY A 77 0.35 17.12 0.08
N LYS A 78 -0.02 18.30 -0.42
CA LYS A 78 0.88 19.16 -1.23
C LYS A 78 2.19 19.48 -0.50
N ASN A 79 2.10 19.82 0.78
CA ASN A 79 3.26 20.22 1.58
C ASN A 79 4.12 19.01 1.94
N GLU A 80 3.51 17.90 2.32
CA GLU A 80 4.18 16.64 2.63
C GLU A 80 4.92 16.10 1.39
N ARG A 81 4.27 16.15 0.22
CA ARG A 81 4.86 15.77 -1.05
C ARG A 81 6.08 16.62 -1.39
N THR A 82 5.98 17.94 -1.23
CA THR A 82 7.10 18.86 -1.50
C THR A 82 8.31 18.53 -0.62
N LYS A 83 8.07 18.24 0.68
CA LYS A 83 9.13 17.82 1.60
C LYS A 83 9.73 16.46 1.21
N PHE A 84 8.88 15.48 0.88
CA PHE A 84 9.33 14.17 0.45
C PHE A 84 10.16 14.23 -0.83
N GLU A 85 9.74 15.00 -1.83
CA GLU A 85 10.45 15.13 -3.10
C GLU A 85 11.83 15.79 -2.91
N ALA A 86 11.93 16.80 -2.05
CA ALA A 86 13.20 17.44 -1.70
C ALA A 86 14.18 16.49 -1.00
N ASP A 87 13.67 15.52 -0.24
CA ASP A 87 14.43 14.60 0.59
C ASP A 87 14.51 13.17 0.00
N LYS A 88 13.94 12.95 -1.20
CA LYS A 88 13.75 11.64 -1.82
C LYS A 88 15.05 10.82 -1.92
N GLN A 89 16.17 11.49 -2.19
CA GLN A 89 17.48 10.84 -2.34
C GLN A 89 17.95 10.18 -1.05
N ASN A 90 17.52 10.68 0.12
CA ASN A 90 17.92 10.15 1.42
C ASN A 90 17.15 8.89 1.82
N TYR A 91 16.01 8.60 1.18
CA TYR A 91 15.21 7.38 1.44
C TYR A 91 15.62 6.19 0.58
N SER A 92 16.46 6.39 -0.44
CA SER A 92 16.82 5.35 -1.41
C SER A 92 18.10 4.63 -1.01
N LEU A 93 18.03 3.75 0.00
CA LEU A 93 19.21 2.98 0.43
C LEU A 93 19.51 1.74 -0.42
N ILE A 94 18.63 1.36 -1.37
CA ILE A 94 18.83 0.20 -2.25
C ILE A 94 18.37 0.55 -3.67
N LYS A 95 19.31 0.55 -4.62
CA LYS A 95 18.99 0.47 -6.05
C LYS A 95 18.67 -0.99 -6.37
N SER A 96 17.41 -1.30 -6.57
CA SER A 96 17.01 -2.53 -7.26
C SER A 96 15.87 -2.17 -8.21
N ASP A 97 16.21 -2.20 -9.50
CA ASP A 97 15.51 -2.24 -10.81
C ASP A 97 13.98 -2.29 -10.93
N CYS A 98 13.20 -2.01 -9.89
CA CYS A 98 11.75 -1.92 -9.98
C CYS A 98 11.37 -0.50 -10.37
N GLU A 99 11.40 -0.22 -11.67
CA GLU A 99 10.75 0.96 -12.25
C GLU A 99 9.23 0.84 -12.01
N ILE A 100 8.75 1.41 -10.90
CA ILE A 100 7.33 1.70 -10.75
C ILE A 100 7.08 2.98 -11.54
N PRO A 101 6.34 2.95 -12.66
CA PRO A 101 5.95 4.17 -13.35
C PRO A 101 5.05 4.97 -12.40
N ILE A 102 5.55 6.11 -11.94
CA ILE A 102 4.76 7.10 -11.24
C ILE A 102 3.72 7.58 -12.27
N PRO A 103 2.40 7.40 -12.07
CA PRO A 103 1.44 7.96 -13.00
C PRO A 103 1.56 9.49 -12.93
N GLN A 104 2.20 10.07 -13.95
CA GLN A 104 2.03 11.47 -14.25
C GLN A 104 0.56 11.65 -14.65
N THR A 105 -0.08 12.69 -14.11
CA THR A 105 -1.44 13.17 -14.37
C THR A 105 -2.57 12.52 -13.57
N TYR A 106 -2.94 13.19 -12.47
CA TYR A 106 -4.34 13.53 -12.21
C TYR A 106 -4.34 15.00 -11.77
N PHE A 107 -4.67 15.87 -12.73
CA PHE A 107 -5.36 17.13 -12.44
C PHE A 107 -6.82 16.83 -12.14
#